data_AF-A0A7C1C3P6-F1
#
_entry.id   AF-A0A7C1C3P6-F1
#
_cell.length_a   1.000
_cell.length_b   1.000
_cell.length_c   1.000
_cell.angle_alpha   90.00
_cell.angle_beta   90.00
_cell.angle_gamma   90.00
#
_symmetry.space_group_name_H-M   'P 1'
#
loop_
_entity.id
_entity.type
_entity.pdbx_description
1 polymer ?
#
loop_
_entity_poly.entity_id
_entity_poly.type
_entity_poly.pdbx_seq_one_letter_code
_entity_poly.pdbx_strand_id
1 'polypeptide(L)'
;PNILFFLIFVIFAASFFGMFEITLPHWLVNKSDEGADKGGVLGPLFMALTLVLVSFSCTGPIVGTILVESAGGHLLKPIVGMFGFSLAFALPFTFFAFFPSLLANLPKSGGWLNSVKVVLGFLELALSLKFLSIADQTYHWHILDREVYLAFWIVIFFLLGLYLLGKIRFAHDSEVPFVTVPRLILAIITFSFVVYLIPGMAGAPLKALAGYLPPQSTIDFDLNAIIRNNVKLYSGSSGGGEDTKELCETPKYHDFLTLPHGLEGYFDFNQAVKCATEQNKPIFIDFTGHGCVNCREMEANVWADPKVLKILRNDYIVLALYVDDKTKLPEKEWITSTYDGKVKKTIGRKDADFQITKFGVNAQPFYVLLGHDGEVLAQPRAYNLDIDAFVKFLKTGLKNFKEGKYVFKIE
;
A
#
# COMPACT_ATOMS: atom_id res chain seq x y z
N PRO A 1 -6.37 -4.91 -12.55
CA PRO A 1 -7.33 -4.10 -11.76
C PRO A 1 -6.81 -2.68 -11.48
N ASN A 2 -5.55 -2.54 -11.03
CA ASN A 2 -5.01 -1.23 -10.62
C ASN A 2 -5.02 -0.18 -11.75
N ILE A 3 -4.69 -0.55 -12.99
CA ILE A 3 -4.76 0.36 -14.16
C ILE A 3 -6.21 0.82 -14.41
N LEU A 4 -7.18 -0.07 -14.27
CA LEU A 4 -8.60 0.27 -14.42
C LEU A 4 -9.03 1.26 -13.32
N PHE A 5 -8.65 1.01 -12.07
CA PHE A 5 -8.94 1.93 -10.96
C PHE A 5 -8.25 3.29 -11.17
N PHE A 6 -7.01 3.32 -11.63
CA PHE A 6 -6.32 4.56 -12.00
C PHE A 6 -7.14 5.36 -13.03
N LEU A 7 -7.55 4.74 -14.13
CA LEU A 7 -8.35 5.41 -15.17
C LEU A 7 -9.68 5.92 -14.63
N ILE A 8 -10.37 5.13 -13.80
CA ILE A 8 -11.64 5.52 -13.18
C ILE A 8 -11.45 6.77 -12.29
N PHE A 9 -10.43 6.78 -11.44
CA PHE A 9 -10.14 7.92 -10.55
C PHE A 9 -9.72 9.17 -11.34
N VAL A 10 -8.97 9.01 -12.43
CA VAL A 10 -8.63 10.13 -13.33
C VAL A 10 -9.89 10.72 -14.00
N ILE A 11 -10.82 9.87 -14.43
CA ILE A 11 -12.10 10.31 -15.02
C ILE A 11 -12.94 11.06 -13.97
N PHE A 12 -13.02 10.57 -12.74
CA PHE A 12 -13.74 11.25 -11.66
C PHE A 12 -13.07 12.58 -11.27
N ALA A 13 -11.73 12.62 -11.16
CA ALA A 13 -11.00 13.85 -10.93
C ALA A 13 -11.25 14.90 -12.03
N ALA A 14 -11.25 14.47 -13.31
CA ALA A 14 -11.60 15.34 -14.43
C ALA A 14 -13.05 15.87 -14.34
N SER A 15 -13.98 15.03 -13.85
CA SER A 15 -15.35 15.44 -13.60
C SER A 15 -15.45 16.47 -12.48
N PHE A 16 -14.71 16.31 -11.39
CA PHE A 16 -14.66 17.27 -10.29
C PHE A 16 -13.99 18.60 -10.65
N PHE A 17 -13.04 18.60 -11.61
CA PHE A 17 -12.51 19.84 -12.19
C PHE A 17 -13.49 20.55 -13.13
N GLY A 18 -14.64 19.95 -13.43
CA GLY A 18 -15.67 20.52 -14.31
C GLY A 18 -15.41 20.31 -15.81
N MET A 19 -14.55 19.34 -16.19
CA MET A 19 -14.34 19.02 -17.61
C MET A 19 -15.61 18.41 -18.24
N PHE A 20 -16.33 17.60 -17.47
CA PHE A 20 -17.62 17.03 -17.82
C PHE A 20 -18.37 16.66 -16.54
N GLU A 21 -19.67 16.87 -16.49
CA GLU A 21 -20.49 16.31 -15.41
C GLU A 21 -20.85 14.87 -15.79
N ILE A 22 -20.49 13.89 -14.95
CA ILE A 22 -20.99 12.52 -15.10
C ILE A 22 -22.46 12.53 -14.70
N THR A 23 -23.30 13.02 -15.62
CA THR A 23 -24.73 12.83 -15.57
C THR A 23 -25.00 11.45 -16.17
N LEU A 24 -25.80 10.66 -15.47
CA LEU A 24 -26.30 9.41 -16.01
C LEU A 24 -26.97 9.71 -17.36
N PRO A 25 -26.87 8.81 -18.37
CA PRO A 25 -27.48 9.04 -19.66
C PRO A 25 -28.95 9.44 -19.49
N HIS A 26 -29.41 10.47 -20.20
CA HIS A 26 -30.74 11.06 -20.01
C HIS A 26 -31.89 10.03 -20.06
N TRP A 27 -31.69 8.89 -20.75
CA TRP A 27 -32.66 7.78 -20.82
C TRP A 27 -32.74 6.93 -19.54
N LEU A 28 -31.64 6.85 -18.77
CA LEU A 28 -31.59 6.14 -17.48
C LEU A 28 -32.02 7.08 -16.33
N VAL A 29 -31.64 8.36 -16.42
CA VAL A 29 -32.12 9.41 -15.51
C VAL A 29 -33.61 9.60 -15.66
N ASN A 30 -34.14 9.81 -16.87
CA ASN A 30 -35.58 10.05 -17.04
C ASN A 30 -36.43 8.84 -16.59
N LYS A 31 -35.95 7.60 -16.75
CA LYS A 31 -36.65 6.41 -16.22
C LYS A 31 -36.56 6.26 -14.71
N SER A 32 -35.44 6.69 -14.11
CA SER A 32 -35.24 6.64 -12.66
C SER A 32 -35.94 7.80 -11.96
N ASP A 33 -35.95 9.00 -12.56
CA ASP A 33 -36.67 10.19 -12.10
C ASP A 33 -38.17 10.05 -12.32
N GLU A 34 -38.67 9.47 -13.42
CA GLU A 34 -40.10 9.09 -13.54
C GLU A 34 -40.53 8.09 -12.47
N GLY A 35 -39.60 7.27 -11.96
CA GLY A 35 -39.82 6.36 -10.84
C GLY A 35 -39.68 7.02 -9.47
N ALA A 36 -38.90 8.10 -9.37
CA ALA A 36 -38.67 8.86 -8.15
C ALA A 36 -39.73 9.96 -7.91
N ASP A 37 -40.23 10.59 -8.98
CA ASP A 37 -41.36 11.52 -8.97
C ASP A 37 -42.72 10.81 -8.83
N LYS A 38 -42.76 9.49 -9.04
CA LYS A 38 -43.88 8.65 -8.56
C LYS A 38 -43.78 8.54 -7.05
N GLY A 39 -44.32 9.55 -6.36
CA GLY A 39 -44.31 9.65 -4.90
C GLY A 39 -44.62 8.32 -4.19
N GLY A 40 -43.85 8.04 -3.14
CA GLY A 40 -43.94 6.81 -2.35
C GLY A 40 -42.56 6.25 -1.99
N VAL A 41 -42.53 5.05 -1.42
CA VAL A 41 -41.30 4.35 -0.97
C VAL A 41 -40.39 3.95 -2.14
N LEU A 42 -40.92 3.95 -3.37
CA LEU A 42 -40.19 3.54 -4.57
C LEU A 42 -39.05 4.51 -4.95
N GLY A 43 -39.24 5.83 -4.80
CA GLY A 43 -38.22 6.82 -5.19
C GLY A 43 -36.92 6.73 -4.36
N PRO A 44 -36.99 6.71 -3.02
CA PRO A 44 -35.82 6.50 -2.17
C PRO A 44 -35.10 5.16 -2.44
N LEU A 45 -35.83 4.11 -2.83
CA LEU A 45 -35.25 2.80 -3.16
C LEU A 45 -34.36 2.86 -4.41
N PHE A 46 -34.81 3.56 -5.47
CA PHE A 46 -34.01 3.72 -6.70
C PHE A 46 -32.81 4.66 -6.52
N MET A 47 -32.94 5.70 -5.71
CA MET A 47 -31.80 6.55 -5.30
C MET A 47 -30.76 5.77 -4.49
N ALA A 48 -31.20 4.91 -3.56
CA ALA A 48 -30.30 4.04 -2.81
C ALA A 48 -29.60 3.03 -3.73
N LEU A 49 -30.31 2.42 -4.68
CA LEU A 49 -29.76 1.44 -5.61
C LEU A 49 -28.62 2.03 -6.48
N THR A 50 -28.83 3.24 -7.01
CA THR A 50 -27.82 3.92 -7.84
C THR A 50 -26.61 4.35 -7.01
N LEU A 51 -26.81 4.83 -5.79
CA LEU A 51 -25.72 5.15 -4.86
C LEU A 51 -24.90 3.91 -4.49
N VAL A 52 -25.55 2.76 -4.26
CA VAL A 52 -24.87 1.49 -3.95
C VAL A 52 -24.03 1.02 -5.13
N LEU A 53 -24.54 1.08 -6.36
CA LEU A 53 -23.78 0.68 -7.55
C LEU A 53 -22.51 1.50 -7.74
N VAL A 54 -22.56 2.80 -7.50
CA VAL A 54 -21.39 3.69 -7.59
C VAL A 54 -20.44 3.44 -6.42
N SER A 55 -20.96 3.31 -5.20
CA SER A 55 -20.19 3.05 -3.97
C SER A 55 -19.49 1.69 -3.98
N PHE A 56 -20.00 0.70 -4.72
CA PHE A 56 -19.39 -0.62 -4.80
C PHE A 56 -17.96 -0.57 -5.39
N SER A 57 -17.68 0.42 -6.24
CA SER A 57 -16.36 0.58 -6.86
C SER A 57 -15.26 0.92 -5.85
N CYS A 58 -15.57 1.72 -4.83
CA CYS A 58 -14.62 2.14 -3.80
C CYS A 58 -14.63 1.24 -2.57
N THR A 59 -15.68 0.44 -2.36
CA THR A 59 -15.79 -0.52 -1.23
C THR A 59 -15.37 -1.94 -1.60
N GLY A 60 -15.29 -2.25 -2.90
CA GLY A 60 -14.95 -3.56 -3.45
C GLY A 60 -13.68 -4.20 -2.89
N PRO A 61 -12.54 -3.50 -2.75
CA PRO A 61 -11.33 -4.10 -2.20
C PRO A 61 -11.51 -4.62 -0.76
N ILE A 62 -12.19 -3.85 0.09
CA ILE A 62 -12.40 -4.19 1.51
C ILE A 62 -13.39 -5.35 1.64
N VAL A 63 -14.51 -5.27 0.92
CA VAL A 63 -15.54 -6.31 0.93
C VAL A 63 -14.97 -7.61 0.34
N GLY A 64 -14.18 -7.51 -0.72
CA GLY A 64 -13.54 -8.64 -1.39
C GLY A 64 -12.58 -9.42 -0.48
N THR A 65 -11.73 -8.73 0.29
CA THR A 65 -10.81 -9.41 1.23
C THR A 65 -11.57 -10.12 2.34
N ILE A 66 -12.63 -9.51 2.87
CA ILE A 66 -13.48 -10.10 3.91
C ILE A 66 -14.22 -11.34 3.38
N LEU A 67 -14.71 -11.30 2.14
CA LEU A 67 -15.38 -12.44 1.50
C LEU A 67 -14.43 -13.63 1.31
N VAL A 68 -13.17 -13.39 0.96
CA VAL A 68 -12.16 -14.46 0.84
C VAL A 68 -11.86 -15.08 2.21
N GLU A 69 -11.73 -14.27 3.28
CA GLU A 69 -11.55 -14.81 4.64
C GLU A 69 -12.76 -15.63 5.11
N SER A 70 -13.97 -15.22 4.74
CA SER A 70 -15.19 -15.97 5.04
C SER A 70 -15.23 -17.34 4.36
N ALA A 71 -14.66 -17.46 3.15
CA ALA A 71 -14.53 -18.75 2.46
C ALA A 71 -13.51 -19.68 3.14
N GLY A 72 -12.58 -19.13 3.92
CA GLY A 72 -11.56 -19.87 4.70
C GLY A 72 -12.04 -20.44 6.03
N GLY A 73 -13.33 -20.32 6.37
CA GLY A 73 -13.91 -20.92 7.59
C GLY A 73 -13.81 -20.08 8.87
N HIS A 74 -13.27 -18.86 8.80
CA HIS A 74 -13.25 -17.95 9.94
C HIS A 74 -14.58 -17.18 10.03
N LEU A 75 -15.51 -17.59 10.90
CA LEU A 75 -16.85 -16.95 10.97
C LEU A 75 -16.84 -15.58 11.68
N LEU A 76 -16.03 -15.40 12.72
CA LEU A 76 -16.12 -14.23 13.60
C LEU A 76 -15.44 -12.99 13.03
N LYS A 77 -14.29 -13.14 12.35
CA LYS A 77 -13.52 -12.02 11.77
C LYS A 77 -14.31 -11.27 10.68
N PRO A 78 -14.94 -11.94 9.69
CA PRO A 78 -15.72 -11.26 8.66
C PRO A 78 -16.94 -10.53 9.21
N ILE A 79 -17.63 -11.10 10.20
CA ILE A 79 -18.80 -10.48 10.83
C ILE A 79 -18.40 -9.17 11.50
N VAL A 80 -17.35 -9.20 12.34
CA VAL A 80 -16.86 -8.00 13.03
C VAL A 80 -16.33 -6.96 12.03
N GLY A 81 -15.60 -7.40 11.00
CA GLY A 81 -15.08 -6.52 9.95
C GLY A 81 -16.18 -5.80 9.17
N MET A 82 -17.20 -6.53 8.70
CA MET A 82 -18.30 -5.95 7.94
C MET A 82 -19.21 -5.06 8.80
N PHE A 83 -19.42 -5.44 10.06
CA PHE A 83 -20.18 -4.63 11.02
C PHE A 83 -19.46 -3.32 11.32
N GLY A 84 -18.16 -3.36 11.60
CA GLY A 84 -17.34 -2.17 11.83
C GLY A 84 -17.33 -1.23 10.62
N PHE A 85 -17.15 -1.78 9.42
CA PHE A 85 -17.19 -1.01 8.18
C PHE A 85 -18.53 -0.31 7.97
N SER A 86 -19.64 -1.05 8.11
CA SER A 86 -20.99 -0.50 7.94
C SER A 86 -21.32 0.56 8.99
N LEU A 87 -20.92 0.35 10.24
CA LEU A 87 -21.13 1.29 11.33
C LEU A 87 -20.38 2.61 11.09
N ALA A 88 -19.12 2.54 10.62
CA ALA A 88 -18.32 3.71 10.31
C ALA A 88 -18.96 4.57 9.21
N PHE A 89 -19.53 3.94 8.17
CA PHE A 89 -20.23 4.66 7.10
C PHE A 89 -21.60 5.18 7.53
N ALA A 90 -22.34 4.46 8.38
CA ALA A 90 -23.67 4.87 8.84
C ALA A 90 -23.60 6.04 9.85
N LEU A 91 -22.56 6.09 10.69
CA LEU A 91 -22.43 7.06 11.77
C LEU A 91 -22.60 8.53 11.32
N PRO A 92 -21.94 9.03 10.26
CA PRO A 92 -22.14 10.39 9.79
C PRO A 92 -23.60 10.68 9.40
N PHE A 93 -24.23 9.78 8.63
CA PHE A 93 -25.61 9.96 8.17
C PHE A 93 -26.60 9.89 9.33
N THR A 94 -26.42 8.95 10.25
CA THR A 94 -27.25 8.83 11.47
C THR A 94 -27.08 10.07 12.36
N PHE A 95 -25.85 10.58 12.51
CA PHE A 95 -25.58 11.80 13.27
C PHE A 95 -26.31 13.01 12.67
N PHE A 96 -26.23 13.22 11.35
CA PHE A 96 -26.96 14.30 10.69
C PHE A 96 -28.48 14.13 10.75
N ALA A 97 -28.98 12.88 10.74
CA ALA A 97 -30.41 12.60 10.92
C ALA A 97 -30.93 12.97 12.32
N PHE A 98 -30.12 12.79 13.38
CA PHE A 98 -30.48 13.19 14.75
C PHE A 98 -30.47 14.70 14.97
N PHE A 99 -29.70 15.46 14.18
CA PHE A 99 -29.63 16.91 14.26
C PHE A 99 -30.05 17.60 12.95
N PRO A 100 -31.35 17.58 12.57
CA PRO A 100 -31.83 18.21 11.33
C PRO A 100 -31.54 19.71 11.26
N SER A 101 -31.41 20.37 12.41
CA SER A 101 -31.06 21.78 12.50
C SER A 101 -29.65 22.11 11.99
N LEU A 102 -28.69 21.19 12.06
CA LEU A 102 -27.37 21.35 11.44
C LEU A 102 -27.45 21.29 9.91
N LEU A 103 -28.28 20.39 9.37
CA LEU A 103 -28.55 20.28 7.93
C LEU A 103 -29.22 21.54 7.38
N ALA A 104 -30.16 22.12 8.13
CA ALA A 104 -30.84 23.36 7.75
C ALA A 104 -29.90 24.59 7.74
N ASN A 105 -28.80 24.55 8.50
CA ASN A 105 -27.79 25.60 8.57
C ASN A 105 -26.64 25.42 7.56
N LEU A 106 -26.63 24.35 6.77
CA LEU A 106 -25.65 24.21 5.71
C LEU A 106 -25.90 25.27 4.62
N PRO A 107 -24.85 26.00 4.19
CA PRO A 107 -25.00 26.99 3.13
C PRO A 107 -25.50 26.29 1.86
N LYS A 108 -26.49 26.91 1.19
CA LYS A 108 -27.00 26.44 -0.10
C LYS A 108 -25.82 26.25 -1.08
N SER A 109 -25.96 25.30 -2.00
CA SER A 109 -25.02 24.86 -3.04
C SER A 109 -24.46 25.99 -3.94
N GLY A 110 -23.74 26.94 -3.36
CA GLY A 110 -23.08 28.06 -4.03
C GLY A 110 -21.60 27.76 -4.29
N GLY A 111 -20.80 28.81 -4.46
CA GLY A 111 -19.37 28.69 -4.81
C GLY A 111 -18.49 27.88 -3.85
N TRP A 112 -18.91 27.70 -2.58
CA TRP A 112 -18.19 26.84 -1.65
C TRP A 112 -18.22 25.36 -2.06
N LEU A 113 -19.35 24.86 -2.59
CA LEU A 113 -19.45 23.46 -3.03
C LEU A 113 -18.55 23.20 -4.24
N ASN A 114 -18.44 24.17 -5.15
CA ASN A 114 -17.52 24.06 -6.29
C ASN A 114 -16.07 24.04 -5.83
N SER A 115 -15.71 24.85 -4.84
CA SER A 115 -14.37 24.77 -4.25
C SER A 115 -14.07 23.45 -3.56
N VAL A 116 -15.06 22.83 -2.89
CA VAL A 116 -14.90 21.48 -2.33
C VAL A 116 -14.69 20.45 -3.44
N LYS A 117 -15.46 20.50 -4.54
CA LYS A 117 -15.27 19.59 -5.69
C LYS A 117 -13.85 19.68 -6.25
N VAL A 118 -13.36 20.90 -6.50
CA VAL A 118 -11.99 21.09 -7.03
C VAL A 118 -10.93 20.55 -6.08
N VAL A 119 -11.07 20.79 -4.76
CA VAL A 119 -10.16 20.23 -3.74
C VAL A 119 -10.18 18.70 -3.77
N LEU A 120 -11.37 18.09 -3.82
CA LEU A 120 -11.53 16.63 -3.93
C LEU A 120 -10.93 16.10 -5.24
N GLY A 121 -11.06 16.83 -6.36
CA GLY A 121 -10.46 16.47 -7.64
C GLY A 121 -8.93 16.40 -7.59
N PHE A 122 -8.27 17.35 -6.92
CA PHE A 122 -6.81 17.28 -6.71
C PHE A 122 -6.41 16.09 -5.82
N LEU A 123 -7.17 15.82 -4.75
CA LEU A 123 -6.91 14.68 -3.87
C LEU A 123 -7.10 13.35 -4.60
N GLU A 124 -8.17 13.23 -5.38
CA GLU A 124 -8.45 12.03 -6.18
C GLU A 124 -7.41 11.81 -7.26
N LEU A 125 -6.93 12.87 -7.91
CA LEU A 125 -5.83 12.79 -8.85
C LEU A 125 -4.54 12.28 -8.17
N ALA A 126 -4.20 12.79 -6.98
CA ALA A 126 -3.05 12.32 -6.21
C ALA A 126 -3.19 10.84 -5.81
N LEU A 127 -4.38 10.42 -5.37
CA LEU A 127 -4.66 9.02 -5.02
C LEU A 127 -4.63 8.09 -6.24
N SER A 128 -5.06 8.57 -7.41
CA SER A 128 -5.01 7.78 -8.66
C SER A 128 -3.58 7.34 -8.98
N LEU A 129 -2.59 8.22 -8.76
CA LEU A 129 -1.17 7.92 -8.97
C LEU A 129 -0.69 6.75 -8.12
N LYS A 130 -1.27 6.52 -6.94
CA LYS A 130 -0.93 5.35 -6.13
C LYS A 130 -1.28 4.05 -6.86
N PHE A 131 -2.46 3.96 -7.46
CA PHE A 131 -2.84 2.77 -8.23
C PHE A 131 -1.96 2.57 -9.46
N LEU A 132 -1.58 3.66 -10.13
CA LEU A 132 -0.63 3.61 -11.24
C LEU A 132 0.75 3.14 -10.78
N SER A 133 1.27 3.67 -9.67
CA SER A 133 2.54 3.29 -9.07
C SER A 133 2.58 1.81 -8.67
N ILE A 134 1.50 1.28 -8.09
CA ILE A 134 1.43 -0.15 -7.78
C ILE A 134 1.46 -0.99 -9.06
N ALA A 135 0.76 -0.56 -10.12
CA ALA A 135 0.81 -1.25 -11.40
C ALA A 135 2.23 -1.22 -12.00
N ASP A 136 2.87 -0.05 -11.99
CA ASP A 136 4.23 0.16 -12.49
C ASP A 136 5.25 -0.77 -11.80
N GLN A 137 5.23 -0.86 -10.47
CA GLN A 137 6.11 -1.74 -9.69
C GLN A 137 5.81 -3.23 -9.91
N THR A 138 4.54 -3.58 -10.03
CA THR A 138 4.13 -4.97 -10.20
C THR A 138 4.50 -5.54 -11.58
N TYR A 139 4.62 -4.66 -12.59
CA TYR A 139 5.00 -5.00 -13.97
C TYR A 139 6.44 -4.59 -14.34
N HIS A 140 7.19 -3.98 -13.41
CA HIS A 140 8.59 -3.55 -13.61
C HIS A 140 8.77 -2.60 -14.79
N TRP A 141 7.87 -1.60 -14.92
CA TRP A 141 7.89 -0.65 -16.04
C TRP A 141 8.88 0.51 -15.84
N HIS A 142 9.22 0.85 -14.58
CA HIS A 142 10.14 1.95 -14.25
C HIS A 142 9.72 3.31 -14.84
N ILE A 143 8.41 3.59 -14.89
CA ILE A 143 7.89 4.88 -15.37
C ILE A 143 7.62 5.82 -14.19
N LEU A 144 7.20 5.27 -13.04
CA LEU A 144 6.87 6.02 -11.83
C LEU A 144 7.82 5.65 -10.68
N ASP A 145 9.10 5.84 -10.94
CA ASP A 145 10.14 5.85 -9.91
C ASP A 145 9.86 6.93 -8.85
N ARG A 146 10.53 6.82 -7.70
CA ARG A 146 10.09 7.51 -6.47
C ARG A 146 10.12 9.03 -6.61
N GLU A 147 11.12 9.57 -7.31
CA GLU A 147 11.29 10.98 -7.64
C GLU A 147 10.23 11.49 -8.60
N VAL A 148 9.86 10.70 -9.62
CA VAL A 148 8.81 11.06 -10.58
C VAL A 148 7.47 11.08 -9.87
N TYR A 149 7.19 10.06 -9.05
CA TYR A 149 6.00 9.99 -8.21
C TYR A 149 5.89 11.19 -7.26
N LEU A 150 6.98 11.51 -6.54
CA LEU A 150 7.04 12.66 -5.64
C LEU A 150 6.91 13.98 -6.38
N ALA A 151 7.49 14.12 -7.57
CA ALA A 151 7.36 15.32 -8.39
C ALA A 151 5.90 15.57 -8.78
N PHE A 152 5.18 14.54 -9.23
CA PHE A 152 3.74 14.66 -9.52
C PHE A 152 2.95 15.07 -8.26
N TRP A 153 3.22 14.46 -7.10
CA TRP A 153 2.57 14.83 -5.85
C TRP A 153 2.85 16.29 -5.46
N ILE A 154 4.11 16.72 -5.52
CA ILE A 154 4.51 18.09 -5.22
C ILE A 154 3.78 19.07 -6.13
N VAL A 155 3.73 18.81 -7.44
CA VAL A 155 3.02 19.68 -8.40
C VAL A 155 1.52 19.73 -8.11
N ILE A 156 0.87 18.59 -7.90
CA ILE A 156 -0.57 18.52 -7.62
C ILE A 156 -0.93 19.29 -6.33
N PHE A 157 -0.22 19.04 -5.24
CA PHE A 157 -0.49 19.73 -3.97
C PHE A 157 -0.09 21.21 -4.00
N PHE A 158 0.95 21.57 -4.76
CA PHE A 158 1.32 22.96 -4.97
C PHE A 158 0.23 23.73 -5.74
N LEU A 159 -0.31 23.14 -6.80
CA LEU A 159 -1.45 23.70 -7.55
C LEU A 159 -2.71 23.81 -6.67
N LEU A 160 -2.97 22.82 -5.81
CA LEU A 160 -4.04 22.88 -4.81
C LEU A 160 -3.83 24.06 -3.83
N GLY A 161 -2.59 24.28 -3.37
CA GLY A 161 -2.26 25.42 -2.52
C GLY A 161 -2.51 26.77 -3.22
N LEU A 162 -2.11 26.90 -4.49
CA LEU A 162 -2.38 28.09 -5.30
C LEU A 162 -3.88 28.31 -5.56
N TYR A 163 -4.62 27.22 -5.75
CA TYR A 163 -6.08 27.26 -5.87
C TYR A 163 -6.75 27.78 -4.59
N LEU A 164 -6.33 27.28 -3.42
CA LEU A 164 -6.86 27.73 -2.13
C LEU A 164 -6.57 29.22 -1.85
N LEU A 165 -5.44 29.74 -2.34
CA LEU A 165 -5.11 31.17 -2.31
C LEU A 165 -5.91 32.01 -3.35
N GLY A 166 -6.73 31.38 -4.19
CA GLY A 166 -7.56 32.04 -5.20
C GLY A 166 -6.79 32.51 -6.43
N LYS A 167 -5.55 32.04 -6.63
CA LYS A 167 -4.71 32.37 -7.80
C LYS A 167 -5.11 31.59 -9.06
N ILE A 168 -5.61 30.37 -8.88
CA ILE A 168 -6.17 29.52 -9.94
C ILE A 168 -7.68 29.52 -9.77
N ARG A 169 -8.42 29.64 -10.88
CA ARG A 169 -9.89 29.63 -10.90
C ARG A 169 -10.36 28.74 -12.05
N PHE A 170 -11.32 27.87 -11.79
CA PHE A 170 -11.96 27.06 -12.82
C PHE A 170 -13.21 27.77 -13.36
N ALA A 171 -13.69 27.35 -14.54
CA ALA A 171 -14.80 28.00 -15.25
C ALA A 171 -16.13 28.01 -14.45
N HIS A 172 -16.25 27.19 -13.41
CA HIS A 172 -17.45 27.07 -12.59
C HIS A 172 -17.28 27.70 -11.19
N ASP A 173 -16.13 28.32 -10.90
CA ASP A 173 -15.89 28.97 -9.62
C ASP A 173 -16.42 30.42 -9.60
N SER A 174 -16.96 30.80 -8.45
CA SER A 174 -17.36 32.18 -8.15
C SER A 174 -16.15 33.05 -7.84
N GLU A 175 -16.21 34.34 -8.16
CA GLU A 175 -15.15 35.28 -7.79
C GLU A 175 -14.92 35.35 -6.27
N VAL A 176 -13.66 35.18 -5.87
CA VAL A 176 -13.21 35.36 -4.49
C VAL A 176 -12.38 36.66 -4.41
N PRO A 177 -12.95 37.76 -3.90
CA PRO A 177 -12.23 39.02 -3.75
C PRO A 177 -11.23 38.98 -2.58
N PHE A 178 -11.47 38.18 -1.55
CA PHE A 178 -10.60 38.02 -0.39
C PHE A 178 -10.43 36.54 -0.03
N VAL A 179 -9.24 36.16 0.44
CA VAL A 179 -8.98 34.81 0.95
C VAL A 179 -9.55 34.70 2.37
N THR A 180 -10.48 33.77 2.57
CA THR A 180 -11.06 33.53 3.89
C THR A 180 -10.08 32.79 4.81
N VAL A 181 -10.18 33.02 6.12
CA VAL A 181 -9.31 32.37 7.13
C VAL A 181 -9.25 30.84 6.99
N PRO A 182 -10.38 30.11 6.78
CA PRO A 182 -10.34 28.66 6.58
C PRO A 182 -9.55 28.24 5.32
N ARG A 183 -9.67 28.98 4.22
CA ARG A 183 -8.89 28.71 2.99
C ARG A 183 -7.40 28.96 3.21
N LEU A 184 -7.06 30.01 3.96
CA LEU A 184 -5.67 30.31 4.30
C LEU A 184 -5.04 29.21 5.17
N ILE A 185 -5.74 28.72 6.19
CA ILE A 185 -5.26 27.61 7.03
C ILE A 185 -5.03 26.35 6.19
N LEU A 186 -5.98 25.99 5.32
CA LEU A 186 -5.84 24.84 4.42
C LEU A 186 -4.67 25.02 3.43
N ALA A 187 -4.46 26.23 2.92
CA ALA A 187 -3.32 26.53 2.06
C ALA A 187 -1.99 26.36 2.82
N ILE A 188 -1.89 26.85 4.06
CA ILE A 188 -0.69 26.68 4.90
C ILE A 188 -0.40 25.21 5.16
N ILE A 189 -1.41 24.40 5.51
CA ILE A 189 -1.27 22.95 5.69
C ILE A 189 -0.77 22.30 4.39
N THR A 190 -1.37 22.66 3.26
CA THR A 190 -1.02 22.10 1.95
C THR A 190 0.41 22.46 1.54
N PHE A 191 0.84 23.71 1.70
CA PHE A 191 2.23 24.11 1.42
C PHE A 191 3.22 23.49 2.41
N SER A 192 2.86 23.35 3.69
CA SER A 192 3.69 22.65 4.67
C SER A 192 3.89 21.18 4.28
N PHE A 193 2.83 20.54 3.76
CA PHE A 193 2.91 19.19 3.21
C PHE A 193 3.82 19.12 1.98
N VAL A 194 3.71 20.07 1.05
CA VAL A 194 4.62 20.15 -0.12
C VAL A 194 6.08 20.28 0.33
N VAL A 195 6.38 21.18 1.28
CA VAL A 195 7.73 21.37 1.82
C VAL A 195 8.26 20.10 2.49
N TYR A 196 7.40 19.35 3.18
CA TYR A 196 7.76 18.05 3.77
C TYR A 196 8.15 16.99 2.72
N LEU A 197 7.58 17.03 1.52
CA LEU A 197 7.89 16.07 0.45
C LEU A 197 9.22 16.34 -0.26
N ILE A 198 9.70 17.58 -0.30
CA ILE A 198 10.91 17.99 -1.05
C ILE A 198 12.15 17.17 -0.65
N PRO A 199 12.49 16.96 0.64
CA PRO A 199 13.62 16.12 1.03
C PRO A 199 13.51 14.66 0.53
N GLY A 200 12.29 14.17 0.30
CA GLY A 200 12.06 12.83 -0.24
C GLY A 200 12.67 12.62 -1.62
N MET A 201 12.68 13.67 -2.46
CA MET A 201 13.29 13.62 -3.79
C MET A 201 14.82 13.42 -3.74
N ALA A 202 15.45 13.82 -2.64
CA ALA A 202 16.89 13.65 -2.41
C ALA A 202 17.24 12.37 -1.64
N GLY A 203 16.29 11.44 -1.47
CA GLY A 203 16.51 10.16 -0.80
C GLY A 203 16.08 10.10 0.67
N ALA A 204 15.39 11.11 1.21
CA ALA A 204 14.85 11.00 2.58
C ALA A 204 13.77 9.90 2.67
N PRO A 205 13.71 9.13 3.78
CA PRO A 205 12.81 7.99 3.90
C PRO A 205 11.33 8.36 4.07
N LEU A 206 11.01 9.58 4.50
CA LEU A 206 9.62 10.06 4.71
C LEU A 206 8.74 9.03 5.42
N LYS A 207 9.14 8.60 6.62
CA LYS A 207 8.54 7.45 7.35
C LYS A 207 7.01 7.52 7.48
N ALA A 208 6.44 8.71 7.65
CA ALA A 208 5.00 8.90 7.78
C ALA A 208 4.20 8.57 6.49
N LEU A 209 4.85 8.59 5.33
CA LEU A 209 4.26 8.31 4.03
C LEU A 209 4.83 7.05 3.37
N ALA A 210 5.65 6.28 4.09
CA ALA A 210 6.35 5.12 3.54
C ALA A 210 5.41 4.09 2.89
N GLY A 211 4.21 3.91 3.44
CA GLY A 211 3.17 3.06 2.86
C GLY A 211 2.65 3.52 1.49
N TYR A 212 2.66 4.84 1.25
CA TYR A 212 2.10 5.45 0.05
C TYR A 212 3.14 5.71 -1.03
N LEU A 213 4.41 5.86 -0.68
CA LEU A 213 5.48 6.14 -1.63
C LEU A 213 6.06 4.84 -2.24
N PRO A 214 6.64 4.92 -3.46
CA PRO A 214 7.50 3.86 -3.98
C PRO A 214 8.69 3.57 -3.05
N PRO A 215 9.25 2.34 -3.09
CA PRO A 215 10.43 1.95 -2.32
C PRO A 215 11.64 2.87 -2.57
N GLN A 216 12.56 2.96 -1.60
CA GLN A 216 13.76 3.79 -1.78
C GLN A 216 14.73 3.26 -2.85
N SER A 217 14.62 1.99 -3.22
CA SER A 217 15.46 1.37 -4.25
C SER A 217 15.12 1.84 -5.66
N THR A 218 13.92 2.36 -5.90
CA THR A 218 13.50 2.92 -7.20
C THR A 218 13.85 4.41 -7.29
N ILE A 219 14.91 4.86 -6.62
CA ILE A 219 15.42 6.24 -6.73
C ILE A 219 16.67 6.21 -7.60
N ASP A 220 16.68 6.94 -8.72
CA ASP A 220 17.89 7.09 -9.54
C ASP A 220 18.87 8.08 -8.89
N PHE A 221 18.37 9.13 -8.25
CA PHE A 221 19.17 10.15 -7.57
C PHE A 221 19.09 10.06 -6.02
N ASP A 222 19.84 9.14 -5.42
CA ASP A 222 19.99 9.07 -3.96
C ASP A 222 21.26 9.79 -3.49
N LEU A 223 21.09 11.03 -3.01
CA LEU A 223 22.19 11.84 -2.47
C LEU A 223 22.89 11.14 -1.30
N ASN A 224 22.18 10.39 -0.45
CA ASN A 224 22.78 9.67 0.66
C ASN A 224 23.63 8.50 0.16
N ALA A 225 23.18 7.78 -0.87
CA ALA A 225 23.99 6.74 -1.51
C ALA A 225 25.25 7.33 -2.15
N ILE A 226 25.14 8.45 -2.88
CA ILE A 226 26.27 9.14 -3.49
C ILE A 226 27.27 9.59 -2.42
N ILE A 227 26.81 10.21 -1.33
CA ILE A 227 27.69 10.62 -0.22
C ILE A 227 28.36 9.39 0.42
N ARG A 228 27.62 8.31 0.72
CA ARG A 228 28.21 7.07 1.27
C ARG A 228 29.27 6.49 0.35
N ASN A 229 29.02 6.45 -0.95
CA ASN A 229 29.95 5.90 -1.95
C ASN A 229 31.19 6.79 -2.09
N ASN A 230 31.02 8.10 -2.11
CA ASN A 230 32.14 9.05 -2.16
C ASN A 230 32.97 8.99 -0.87
N VAL A 231 32.34 8.96 0.30
CA VAL A 231 33.07 8.81 1.58
C VAL A 231 33.87 7.51 1.58
N LYS A 232 33.31 6.38 1.13
CA LYS A 232 34.05 5.11 0.97
C LYS A 232 35.26 5.24 0.04
N LEU A 233 35.16 6.05 -1.02
CA LEU A 233 36.24 6.28 -1.99
C LEU A 233 37.37 7.16 -1.41
N TYR A 234 37.03 8.18 -0.61
CA TYR A 234 37.98 9.18 -0.10
C TYR A 234 38.51 8.90 1.30
N SER A 235 37.80 8.14 2.13
CA SER A 235 38.22 7.94 3.53
C SER A 235 39.41 7.00 3.69
N GLY A 236 39.84 6.29 2.64
CA GLY A 236 41.01 5.37 2.68
C GLY A 236 40.94 4.32 3.80
N SER A 237 39.80 4.22 4.47
CA SER A 237 39.60 3.44 5.68
C SER A 237 39.23 2.04 5.23
N SER A 238 40.26 1.25 4.95
CA SER A 238 40.27 -0.19 5.21
C SER A 238 40.13 -0.45 6.72
N GLY A 239 39.05 0.07 7.32
CA GLY A 239 38.60 -0.29 8.65
C GLY A 239 37.64 -1.46 8.49
N GLY A 240 38.16 -2.67 8.68
CA GLY A 240 37.34 -3.88 8.71
C GLY A 240 36.26 -3.85 9.78
N GLY A 241 35.15 -4.53 9.49
CA GLY A 241 34.00 -4.76 10.37
C GLY A 241 32.72 -4.23 9.71
N GLU A 242 31.80 -5.04 9.19
CA GLU A 242 31.43 -6.42 9.49
C GLU A 242 31.45 -7.26 8.21
N ASP A 243 31.87 -8.53 8.31
CA ASP A 243 31.74 -9.54 7.27
C ASP A 243 30.36 -9.45 6.58
N THR A 244 30.30 -8.89 5.37
CA THR A 244 29.18 -9.14 4.47
C THR A 244 29.26 -10.62 4.14
N LYS A 245 28.45 -11.44 4.82
CA LYS A 245 28.28 -12.86 4.51
C LYS A 245 28.10 -12.97 3.01
N GLU A 246 29.02 -13.64 2.34
CA GLU A 246 28.86 -13.97 0.93
C GLU A 246 27.52 -14.69 0.78
N LEU A 247 26.63 -14.12 -0.03
CA LEU A 247 25.51 -14.88 -0.58
C LEU A 247 26.10 -16.17 -1.16
N CYS A 248 25.60 -17.31 -0.71
CA CYS A 248 26.08 -18.63 -1.14
C CYS A 248 26.01 -18.79 -2.67
N GLU A 249 25.07 -18.11 -3.32
CA GLU A 249 24.95 -18.01 -4.76
C GLU A 249 24.24 -16.71 -5.16
N THR A 250 24.32 -16.32 -6.44
CA THR A 250 23.60 -15.16 -6.95
C THR A 250 22.09 -15.36 -6.81
N PRO A 251 21.36 -14.45 -6.12
CA PRO A 251 19.92 -14.58 -5.96
C PRO A 251 19.19 -14.50 -7.30
N LYS A 252 18.22 -15.38 -7.53
CA LYS A 252 17.28 -15.27 -8.64
C LYS A 252 16.48 -13.97 -8.49
N TYR A 253 16.18 -13.34 -9.62
CA TYR A 253 15.38 -12.11 -9.70
C TYR A 253 16.04 -10.86 -9.07
N HIS A 254 17.32 -10.93 -8.69
CA HIS A 254 18.06 -9.77 -8.14
C HIS A 254 18.15 -8.57 -9.08
N ASP A 255 17.93 -8.77 -10.39
CA ASP A 255 17.94 -7.70 -11.40
C ASP A 255 16.83 -6.67 -11.18
N PHE A 256 15.68 -7.09 -10.61
CA PHE A 256 14.50 -6.24 -10.45
C PHE A 256 13.85 -6.33 -9.06
N LEU A 257 14.22 -7.31 -8.23
CA LEU A 257 13.82 -7.39 -6.82
C LEU A 257 14.99 -7.01 -5.92
N THR A 258 14.71 -6.13 -4.95
CA THR A 258 15.70 -5.64 -3.98
C THR A 258 15.14 -5.69 -2.57
N LEU A 259 16.00 -5.91 -1.59
CA LEU A 259 15.65 -5.81 -0.17
C LEU A 259 15.93 -4.39 0.37
N PRO A 260 15.13 -3.89 1.32
CA PRO A 260 15.31 -2.56 1.88
C PRO A 260 16.56 -2.47 2.78
N HIS A 261 17.01 -1.24 3.05
CA HIS A 261 18.08 -0.91 4.01
C HIS A 261 19.44 -1.56 3.74
N GLY A 262 19.71 -1.96 2.49
CA GLY A 262 20.94 -2.65 2.12
C GLY A 262 21.08 -4.01 2.82
N LEU A 263 19.95 -4.68 3.08
CA LEU A 263 19.95 -6.09 3.42
C LEU A 263 20.22 -6.91 2.16
N GLU A 264 20.93 -8.03 2.31
CA GLU A 264 21.18 -9.00 1.26
C GLU A 264 20.45 -10.30 1.61
N GLY A 265 19.94 -10.98 0.58
CA GLY A 265 19.10 -12.15 0.76
C GLY A 265 18.57 -12.70 -0.57
N TYR A 266 17.51 -13.49 -0.50
CA TYR A 266 16.98 -14.25 -1.63
C TYR A 266 15.52 -13.92 -1.92
N PHE A 267 15.10 -14.22 -3.15
CA PHE A 267 13.71 -14.13 -3.62
C PHE A 267 13.16 -15.48 -4.10
N ASP A 268 13.93 -16.55 -3.90
CA ASP A 268 13.52 -17.92 -4.17
C ASP A 268 13.73 -18.78 -2.93
N PHE A 269 12.70 -19.54 -2.56
CA PHE A 269 12.69 -20.34 -1.35
C PHE A 269 13.80 -21.40 -1.34
N ASN A 270 14.07 -22.05 -2.47
CA ASN A 270 15.06 -23.13 -2.52
C ASN A 270 16.49 -22.60 -2.35
N GLN A 271 16.79 -21.43 -2.93
CA GLN A 271 18.09 -20.79 -2.74
C GLN A 271 18.31 -20.37 -1.28
N ALA A 272 17.26 -19.83 -0.64
CA ALA A 272 17.32 -19.45 0.76
C ALA A 272 17.56 -20.66 1.67
N VAL A 273 16.87 -21.78 1.45
CA VAL A 273 17.05 -23.02 2.22
C VAL A 273 18.46 -23.57 2.04
N LYS A 274 18.94 -23.69 0.80
CA LYS A 274 20.29 -24.17 0.51
C LYS A 274 21.35 -23.35 1.25
N CYS A 275 21.28 -22.02 1.15
CA CYS A 275 22.24 -21.15 1.81
C CYS A 275 22.12 -21.16 3.34
N ALA A 276 20.90 -21.27 3.86
CA ALA A 276 20.64 -21.41 5.29
C ALA A 276 21.26 -22.68 5.88
N THR A 277 21.18 -23.80 5.17
CA THR A 277 21.83 -25.06 5.55
C THR A 277 23.34 -24.94 5.49
N GLU A 278 23.91 -24.37 4.43
CA GLU A 278 25.36 -24.19 4.27
C GLU A 278 25.96 -23.27 5.36
N GLN A 279 25.28 -22.18 5.69
CA GLN A 279 25.75 -21.22 6.71
C GLN A 279 25.29 -21.56 8.14
N ASN A 280 24.53 -22.64 8.30
CA ASN A 280 23.91 -23.05 9.56
C ASN A 280 23.13 -21.91 10.27
N LYS A 281 22.29 -21.20 9.51
CA LYS A 281 21.48 -20.08 10.01
C LYS A 281 20.00 -20.30 9.73
N PRO A 282 19.08 -19.80 10.57
CA PRO A 282 17.66 -19.84 10.27
C PRO A 282 17.29 -18.82 9.18
N ILE A 283 16.14 -19.05 8.57
CA ILE A 283 15.58 -18.21 7.51
C ILE A 283 14.55 -17.26 8.12
N PHE A 284 14.64 -15.99 7.75
CA PHE A 284 13.59 -15.02 7.98
C PHE A 284 12.82 -14.83 6.68
N ILE A 285 11.57 -15.27 6.65
CA ILE A 285 10.68 -15.17 5.49
C ILE A 285 9.78 -13.95 5.67
N ASP A 286 9.82 -13.04 4.70
CA ASP A 286 8.93 -11.92 4.54
C ASP A 286 7.98 -12.16 3.36
N PHE A 287 6.73 -12.50 3.66
CA PHE A 287 5.66 -12.46 2.66
C PHE A 287 5.21 -11.02 2.50
N THR A 288 5.63 -10.44 1.37
CA THR A 288 5.47 -9.02 1.08
C THR A 288 4.79 -8.81 -0.27
N GLY A 289 4.56 -7.57 -0.63
CA GLY A 289 4.08 -7.17 -1.95
C GLY A 289 4.56 -5.78 -2.33
N HIS A 290 4.59 -5.52 -3.62
CA HIS A 290 4.86 -4.21 -4.21
C HIS A 290 3.81 -3.19 -3.76
N GLY A 291 2.52 -3.59 -3.78
CA GLY A 291 1.40 -2.73 -3.38
C GLY A 291 1.09 -2.70 -1.88
N CYS A 292 1.86 -3.38 -1.05
CA CYS A 292 1.55 -3.57 0.37
C CYS A 292 1.97 -2.36 1.23
N VAL A 293 1.01 -1.46 1.51
CA VAL A 293 1.21 -0.27 2.37
C VAL A 293 1.79 -0.64 3.73
N ASN A 294 1.18 -1.61 4.40
CA ASN A 294 1.59 -2.08 5.73
C ASN A 294 3.02 -2.68 5.73
N CYS A 295 3.43 -3.33 4.63
CA CYS A 295 4.77 -3.88 4.49
C CYS A 295 5.81 -2.75 4.44
N ARG A 296 5.57 -1.73 3.61
CA ARG A 296 6.48 -0.57 3.52
C ARG A 296 6.54 0.23 4.82
N GLU A 297 5.43 0.31 5.57
CA GLU A 297 5.44 0.91 6.90
C GLU A 297 6.31 0.13 7.91
N MET A 298 6.19 -1.20 7.93
CA MET A 298 7.05 -2.06 8.76
C MET A 298 8.51 -1.89 8.38
N GLU A 299 8.83 -1.84 7.08
CA GLU A 299 10.19 -1.62 6.61
C GLU A 299 10.74 -0.27 7.10
N ALA A 300 9.99 0.81 6.95
CA ALA A 300 10.45 2.15 7.28
C ALA A 300 10.54 2.43 8.80
N ASN A 301 9.68 1.80 9.60
CA ASN A 301 9.54 2.10 11.02
C ASN A 301 10.16 1.04 11.94
N VAL A 302 10.09 -0.25 11.57
CA VAL A 302 10.59 -1.36 12.39
C VAL A 302 11.91 -1.89 11.85
N TRP A 303 11.99 -2.22 10.56
CA TRP A 303 13.22 -2.78 10.01
C TRP A 303 14.36 -1.78 9.93
N ALA A 304 14.05 -0.49 9.82
CA ALA A 304 15.07 0.56 9.86
C ALA A 304 15.76 0.71 11.23
N ASP A 305 15.24 0.08 12.29
CA ASP A 305 15.85 0.14 13.62
C ASP A 305 17.19 -0.63 13.64
N PRO A 306 18.29 -0.03 14.15
CA PRO A 306 19.61 -0.68 14.17
C PRO A 306 19.63 -2.04 14.87
N LYS A 307 18.81 -2.25 15.91
CA LYS A 307 18.75 -3.55 16.63
C LYS A 307 18.18 -4.62 15.72
N VAL A 308 17.15 -4.28 14.94
CA VAL A 308 16.51 -5.20 14.00
C VAL A 308 17.43 -5.49 12.82
N LEU A 309 18.02 -4.45 12.20
CA LEU A 309 18.97 -4.61 11.09
C LEU A 309 20.14 -5.52 11.46
N LYS A 310 20.72 -5.33 12.64
CA LYS A 310 21.85 -6.14 13.10
C LYS A 310 21.50 -7.63 13.17
N ILE A 311 20.33 -7.96 13.71
CA ILE A 311 19.88 -9.36 13.84
C ILE A 311 19.57 -9.94 12.45
N LEU A 312 18.83 -9.23 11.61
CA LEU A 312 18.48 -9.69 10.27
C LEU A 312 19.72 -9.92 9.39
N ARG A 313 20.68 -9.00 9.43
CA ARG A 313 21.92 -9.08 8.65
C ARG A 313 22.82 -10.23 9.12
N ASN A 314 23.03 -10.34 10.43
CA ASN A 314 24.09 -11.22 10.95
C ASN A 314 23.56 -12.64 11.21
N ASP A 315 22.37 -12.75 11.78
CA ASP A 315 21.88 -13.99 12.37
C ASP A 315 20.89 -14.76 11.49
N TYR A 316 20.29 -14.12 10.49
CA TYR A 316 19.31 -14.74 9.58
C TYR A 316 19.80 -14.80 8.12
N ILE A 317 19.18 -15.68 7.34
CA ILE A 317 19.10 -15.56 5.87
C ILE A 317 17.76 -14.91 5.55
N VAL A 318 17.78 -13.74 4.91
CA VAL A 318 16.55 -13.00 4.57
C VAL A 318 15.98 -13.55 3.26
N LEU A 319 14.72 -13.91 3.26
CA LEU A 319 13.95 -14.34 2.09
C LEU A 319 12.72 -13.43 1.96
N ALA A 320 12.59 -12.72 0.84
CA ALA A 320 11.40 -11.95 0.52
C ALA A 320 10.60 -12.63 -0.59
N LEU A 321 9.33 -12.93 -0.33
CA LEU A 321 8.41 -13.56 -1.27
C LEU A 321 7.32 -12.55 -1.65
N TYR A 322 7.34 -12.11 -2.92
CA TYR A 322 6.45 -11.05 -3.43
C TYR A 322 5.16 -11.65 -4.00
N VAL A 323 4.09 -11.65 -3.21
CA VAL A 323 2.83 -12.34 -3.56
C VAL A 323 2.01 -11.68 -4.67
N ASP A 324 2.32 -10.43 -5.01
CA ASP A 324 1.61 -9.65 -6.04
C ASP A 324 2.38 -9.53 -7.36
N ASP A 325 3.60 -10.03 -7.44
CA ASP A 325 4.47 -9.95 -8.63
C ASP A 325 3.87 -10.66 -9.86
N LYS A 326 3.99 -10.03 -11.03
CA LYS A 326 3.38 -10.50 -12.30
C LYS A 326 4.38 -11.14 -13.26
N THR A 327 5.65 -11.25 -12.90
CA THR A 327 6.67 -11.90 -13.71
C THR A 327 6.27 -13.35 -13.96
N LYS A 328 6.23 -13.74 -15.24
CA LYS A 328 5.85 -15.09 -15.64
C LYS A 328 6.99 -16.07 -15.34
N LEU A 329 6.64 -17.17 -14.70
CA LEU A 329 7.57 -18.26 -14.45
C LEU A 329 7.73 -19.10 -15.74
N PRO A 330 8.90 -19.71 -15.97
CA PRO A 330 9.06 -20.75 -16.97
C PRO A 330 8.04 -21.88 -16.76
N GLU A 331 7.57 -22.51 -17.84
CA GLU A 331 6.51 -23.54 -17.76
C GLU A 331 6.86 -24.71 -16.84
N LYS A 332 8.16 -25.02 -16.72
CA LYS A 332 8.69 -26.08 -15.83
C LYS A 332 8.52 -25.77 -14.33
N GLU A 333 8.34 -24.50 -13.97
CA GLU A 333 8.18 -24.03 -12.60
C GLU A 333 6.70 -23.72 -12.27
N TRP A 334 5.77 -24.01 -13.19
CA TRP A 334 4.35 -23.85 -12.91
C TRP A 334 3.90 -24.88 -11.89
N ILE A 335 3.28 -24.39 -10.81
CA ILE A 335 2.72 -25.24 -9.78
C ILE A 335 1.20 -25.29 -9.89
N THR A 336 0.61 -26.46 -9.68
CA THR A 336 -0.84 -26.62 -9.51
C THR A 336 -1.14 -26.56 -8.03
N SER A 337 -1.94 -25.58 -7.63
CA SER A 337 -2.32 -25.40 -6.23
C SER A 337 -3.15 -26.57 -5.71
N THR A 338 -2.83 -27.02 -4.51
CA THR A 338 -3.65 -27.96 -3.75
C THR A 338 -4.88 -27.29 -3.11
N TYR A 339 -4.88 -25.96 -2.98
CA TYR A 339 -5.96 -25.18 -2.38
C TYR A 339 -7.10 -24.88 -3.35
N ASP A 340 -6.79 -24.39 -4.56
CA ASP A 340 -7.82 -24.00 -5.55
C ASP A 340 -7.77 -24.78 -6.88
N GLY A 341 -6.85 -25.74 -7.03
CA GLY A 341 -6.70 -26.55 -8.24
C GLY A 341 -6.23 -25.77 -9.47
N LYS A 342 -5.87 -24.48 -9.33
CA LYS A 342 -5.45 -23.63 -10.45
C LYS A 342 -3.94 -23.64 -10.62
N VAL A 343 -3.52 -23.57 -11.88
CA VAL A 343 -2.10 -23.44 -12.23
C VAL A 343 -1.61 -22.02 -11.97
N LYS A 344 -0.56 -21.89 -11.16
CA LYS A 344 0.12 -20.63 -10.84
C LYS A 344 1.25 -20.41 -11.84
N LYS A 345 1.13 -19.34 -12.63
CA LYS A 345 2.03 -19.04 -13.76
C LYS A 345 2.98 -17.86 -13.51
N THR A 346 2.82 -17.16 -12.39
CA THR A 346 3.64 -15.98 -12.04
C THR A 346 4.27 -16.16 -10.66
N ILE A 347 5.37 -15.45 -10.41
CA ILE A 347 6.08 -15.47 -9.12
C ILE A 347 5.10 -15.21 -7.98
N GLY A 348 4.34 -14.10 -8.03
CA GLY A 348 3.43 -13.77 -6.95
C GLY A 348 2.29 -14.76 -6.75
N ARG A 349 1.80 -15.39 -7.82
CA ARG A 349 0.79 -16.45 -7.67
C ARG A 349 1.37 -17.72 -7.03
N LYS A 350 2.63 -18.04 -7.31
CA LYS A 350 3.36 -19.16 -6.68
C LYS A 350 3.56 -18.88 -5.19
N ASP A 351 4.03 -17.68 -4.87
CA ASP A 351 4.36 -17.28 -3.51
C ASP A 351 3.11 -17.09 -2.64
N ALA A 352 2.03 -16.52 -3.20
CA ALA A 352 0.73 -16.44 -2.54
C ALA A 352 0.16 -17.84 -2.24
N ASP A 353 0.32 -18.78 -3.18
CA ASP A 353 -0.11 -20.15 -3.00
C ASP A 353 0.69 -20.87 -1.92
N PHE A 354 2.01 -20.66 -1.87
CA PHE A 354 2.86 -21.15 -0.80
C PHE A 354 2.43 -20.59 0.56
N GLN A 355 2.12 -19.29 0.63
CA GLN A 355 1.62 -18.66 1.87
C GLN A 355 0.31 -19.31 2.35
N ILE A 356 -0.66 -19.48 1.45
CA ILE A 356 -1.99 -20.01 1.77
C ILE A 356 -1.90 -21.49 2.14
N THR A 357 -1.20 -22.30 1.36
CA THR A 357 -1.16 -23.75 1.54
C THR A 357 -0.36 -24.16 2.78
N LYS A 358 0.72 -23.43 3.12
CA LYS A 358 1.57 -23.77 4.26
C LYS A 358 1.17 -23.09 5.57
N PHE A 359 0.57 -21.91 5.50
CA PHE A 359 0.27 -21.11 6.70
C PHE A 359 -1.21 -20.78 6.88
N GLY A 360 -2.08 -21.06 5.89
CA GLY A 360 -3.51 -20.75 5.98
C GLY A 360 -3.81 -19.26 6.01
N VAL A 361 -2.89 -18.41 5.54
CA VAL A 361 -2.98 -16.94 5.60
C VAL A 361 -2.73 -16.36 4.22
N ASN A 362 -3.49 -15.33 3.86
CA ASN A 362 -3.38 -14.59 2.60
C ASN A 362 -3.15 -13.08 2.79
N ALA A 363 -2.82 -12.66 4.01
CA ALA A 363 -2.59 -11.26 4.37
C ALA A 363 -1.08 -10.94 4.44
N GLN A 364 -0.73 -9.70 4.11
CA GLN A 364 0.65 -9.18 4.16
C GLN A 364 0.68 -7.85 4.95
N PRO A 365 1.79 -7.54 5.65
CA PRO A 365 3.00 -8.34 5.80
C PRO A 365 2.78 -9.57 6.68
N PHE A 366 3.50 -10.64 6.40
CA PHE A 366 3.49 -11.85 7.21
C PHE A 366 4.90 -12.43 7.33
N TYR A 367 5.39 -12.51 8.57
CA TYR A 367 6.77 -12.87 8.90
C TYR A 367 6.84 -14.25 9.53
N VAL A 368 7.71 -15.10 8.99
CA VAL A 368 7.94 -16.47 9.49
C VAL A 368 9.43 -16.68 9.75
N LEU A 369 9.76 -17.32 10.86
CA LEU A 369 11.13 -17.76 11.19
C LEU A 369 11.19 -19.26 10.95
N LEU A 370 12.01 -19.70 10.00
CA LEU A 370 12.07 -21.09 9.56
C LEU A 370 13.45 -21.69 9.84
N GLY A 371 13.47 -22.93 10.33
CA GLY A 371 14.66 -23.79 10.36
C GLY A 371 14.94 -24.41 8.98
N HIS A 372 15.92 -25.31 8.90
CA HIS A 372 16.35 -25.91 7.63
C HIS A 372 15.32 -26.89 7.06
N ASP A 373 14.61 -27.60 7.93
CA ASP A 373 13.69 -28.67 7.53
C ASP A 373 12.22 -28.24 7.57
N GLY A 374 11.92 -26.95 7.40
CA GLY A 374 10.53 -26.46 7.46
C GLY A 374 9.99 -26.26 8.88
N GLU A 375 10.86 -26.18 9.87
CA GLU A 375 10.49 -25.98 11.27
C GLU A 375 10.19 -24.52 11.57
N VAL A 376 8.96 -24.20 11.98
CA VAL A 376 8.59 -22.83 12.33
C VAL A 376 9.05 -22.53 13.75
N LEU A 377 10.04 -21.66 13.88
CA LEU A 377 10.81 -21.43 15.10
C LEU A 377 10.10 -20.52 16.11
N ALA A 378 9.14 -19.71 15.66
CA ALA A 378 8.32 -18.86 16.53
C ALA A 378 6.94 -18.64 15.90
N GLN A 379 5.95 -18.28 16.70
CA GLN A 379 4.62 -17.94 16.20
C GLN A 379 4.73 -16.83 15.14
N PRO A 380 4.23 -17.04 13.90
CA PRO A 380 4.30 -16.05 12.85
C PRO A 380 3.68 -14.72 13.26
N ARG A 381 4.22 -13.61 12.73
CA ARG A 381 3.74 -12.26 13.05
C ARG A 381 3.26 -11.54 11.80
N ALA A 382 2.22 -10.72 11.96
CA ALA A 382 1.74 -9.80 10.94
C ALA A 382 2.17 -8.35 11.27
N TYR A 383 1.48 -7.38 10.70
CA TYR A 383 1.70 -5.94 10.94
C TYR A 383 1.63 -5.57 12.43
N ASN A 384 2.73 -4.99 12.95
CA ASN A 384 2.81 -4.40 14.29
C ASN A 384 4.08 -3.53 14.39
N LEU A 385 3.91 -2.23 14.66
CA LEU A 385 5.01 -1.25 14.70
C LEU A 385 5.85 -1.28 15.99
N ASP A 386 5.61 -2.21 16.92
CA ASP A 386 6.40 -2.39 18.14
C ASP A 386 7.75 -3.07 17.84
N ILE A 387 8.81 -2.26 17.89
CA ILE A 387 10.20 -2.65 17.64
C ILE A 387 10.68 -3.68 18.66
N ASP A 388 10.42 -3.49 19.96
CA ASP A 388 10.92 -4.39 21.00
C ASP A 388 10.22 -5.75 20.93
N ALA A 389 8.93 -5.77 20.60
CA ALA A 389 8.24 -7.01 20.29
C ALA A 389 8.85 -7.71 19.07
N PHE A 390 9.25 -6.96 18.03
CA PHE A 390 9.90 -7.52 16.82
C PHE A 390 11.28 -8.11 17.14
N VAL A 391 12.09 -7.40 17.93
CA VAL A 391 13.37 -7.93 18.42
C VAL A 391 13.17 -9.18 19.26
N LYS A 392 12.15 -9.22 20.13
CA LYS A 392 11.83 -10.41 20.94
C LYS A 392 11.47 -11.60 20.05
N PHE A 393 10.68 -11.38 19.00
CA PHE A 393 10.31 -12.39 18.01
C PHE A 393 11.54 -13.00 17.34
N LEU A 394 12.43 -12.17 16.77
CA LEU A 394 13.67 -12.64 16.15
C LEU A 394 14.56 -13.41 17.14
N LYS A 395 14.77 -12.87 18.34
CA LYS A 395 15.58 -13.55 19.37
C LYS A 395 14.99 -14.88 19.82
N THR A 396 13.66 -15.00 19.85
CA THR A 396 12.98 -16.25 20.19
C THR A 396 13.22 -17.30 19.12
N GLY A 397 13.12 -16.92 17.83
CA GLY A 397 13.47 -17.82 16.73
C GLY A 397 14.92 -18.30 16.78
N LEU A 398 15.87 -17.40 17.03
CA LEU A 398 17.29 -17.78 17.17
C LEU A 398 17.53 -18.73 18.35
N LYS A 399 16.88 -18.48 19.49
CA LYS A 399 16.97 -19.36 20.65
C LYS A 399 16.43 -20.75 20.32
N ASN A 400 15.25 -20.81 19.73
CA ASN A 400 14.59 -22.06 19.38
C ASN A 400 15.38 -22.84 18.32
N PHE A 401 15.96 -22.16 17.34
CA PHE A 401 16.86 -22.78 16.36
C PHE A 401 18.07 -23.45 17.02
N LYS A 402 18.74 -22.77 17.96
CA LYS A 402 19.89 -23.32 18.71
C LYS A 402 19.50 -24.49 19.62
N GLU A 403 18.30 -24.45 20.18
CA GLU A 403 17.78 -25.48 21.08
C GLU A 403 17.07 -26.64 20.35
N GLY A 404 16.96 -26.60 19.01
CA GLY A 404 16.21 -27.58 18.23
C GLY A 404 14.71 -27.61 18.54
N LYS A 405 14.13 -26.47 18.94
CA LYS A 405 12.71 -26.32 19.28
C LYS A 405 11.97 -25.65 18.12
N TYR A 406 10.73 -26.07 17.91
CA TYR A 406 9.83 -25.46 16.95
C TYR A 406 8.39 -25.43 17.48
N VAL A 407 7.58 -24.56 16.90
CA VAL A 407 6.16 -24.40 17.24
C VAL A 407 5.32 -25.41 16.46
N PHE A 408 5.53 -25.46 15.14
CA PHE A 408 4.97 -26.45 14.23
C PHE A 408 5.94 -26.62 13.06
N LYS A 409 5.76 -27.69 12.27
CA LYS A 409 6.59 -27.99 11.11
C LYS A 409 5.70 -27.97 9.88
N ILE A 410 6.14 -27.27 8.83
CA ILE A 410 5.48 -27.32 7.53
C ILE A 410 6.02 -28.52 6.75
N GLU A 411 5.13 -29.27 6.12
CA GLU A 411 5.49 -30.38 5.22
C GLU A 411 5.97 -29.90 3.86
#